data_AF-A0A834YYM1-F1
#
_entry.id   AF-A0A834YYM1-F1
#
_cell.length_a   1.000
_cell.length_b   1.000
_cell.length_c   1.000
_cell.angle_alpha   90.00
_cell.angle_beta   90.00
_cell.angle_gamma   90.00
#
_symmetry.space_group_name_H-M   'P 1'
#
loop_
_entity.id
_entity.type
_entity.pdbx_description
1 polymer ?
#
loop_
_entity_poly.entity_id
_entity_poly.type
_entity_poly.pdbx_seq_one_letter_code
_entity_poly.pdbx_strand_id
1 'polypeptide(L)'
;MSDLISGADSRAAETKTGFDNARIAEVKSWLVSQFDAAGKDVPEFEYTPRSISHLHNLASISQANTQAAGIVASDLRQKAAEYRSQAARIREILEKAGLAQESLTSNGVALAQILANVANFLNIRDTELSSFLVAIGDIYLRKTAVEDKRAKVQKDSNVLLDYTRKAIARLTYLKRILAQLEDDVVACEAPMDNWKTNLAIMVAKERQYLQQYSNYQAVLNRVGYTPEISHGVLVEMAEHKQELETKTKPILDTLRSYQDLPPDKALAALAIEDKKRQFAAAEKYLEEVLHSALATTE
;
A
#
# COMPACT_ATOMS: atom_id res chain seq x y z
N MET A 1 -47.02 -36.33 -36.39
CA MET A 1 -45.85 -35.58 -35.89
C MET A 1 -45.77 -35.83 -34.39
N SER A 2 -44.61 -36.30 -33.92
CA SER A 2 -44.04 -36.08 -32.57
C SER A 2 -44.80 -36.64 -31.35
N ASP A 3 -44.19 -37.23 -30.31
CA ASP A 3 -42.84 -37.68 -29.92
C ASP A 3 -43.10 -38.65 -28.72
N LEU A 4 -42.50 -39.83 -28.58
CA LEU A 4 -41.15 -40.17 -28.09
C LEU A 4 -40.83 -39.77 -26.62
N ILE A 5 -40.38 -40.81 -25.87
CA ILE A 5 -39.54 -40.84 -24.65
C ILE A 5 -40.27 -40.95 -23.30
N SER A 6 -40.16 -42.12 -22.65
CA SER A 6 -39.37 -42.31 -21.41
C SER A 6 -39.63 -43.69 -20.83
N GLY A 7 -38.61 -44.57 -20.85
CA GLY A 7 -38.75 -45.90 -20.27
C GLY A 7 -37.60 -46.85 -20.58
N ALA A 8 -36.35 -46.47 -20.26
CA ALA A 8 -35.24 -47.41 -20.16
C ALA A 8 -34.02 -46.74 -19.50
N ASP A 9 -33.88 -46.84 -18.17
CA ASP A 9 -32.58 -46.65 -17.52
C ASP A 9 -32.49 -47.26 -16.09
N SER A 10 -33.01 -48.47 -15.87
CA SER A 10 -32.95 -49.16 -14.56
C SER A 10 -31.89 -50.27 -14.47
N ARG A 11 -31.27 -50.69 -15.58
CA ARG A 11 -30.26 -51.77 -15.59
C ARG A 11 -28.82 -51.32 -15.31
N ALA A 12 -28.50 -50.03 -15.40
CA ALA A 12 -27.13 -49.51 -15.20
C ALA A 12 -26.77 -49.24 -13.72
N ALA A 13 -27.77 -49.11 -12.84
CA ALA A 13 -27.58 -48.75 -11.43
C ALA A 13 -27.18 -49.94 -10.54
N GLU A 14 -27.74 -51.14 -10.79
CA GLU A 14 -27.47 -52.35 -9.99
C GLU A 14 -26.04 -52.89 -10.20
N THR A 15 -25.46 -52.71 -11.38
CA THR A 15 -24.07 -53.11 -11.66
C THR A 15 -23.03 -52.23 -10.95
N LYS A 16 -23.35 -50.96 -10.65
CA LYS A 16 -22.44 -50.05 -9.93
C LYS A 16 -22.37 -50.35 -8.43
N THR A 17 -23.50 -50.66 -7.81
CA THR A 17 -23.56 -50.97 -6.36
C THR A 17 -22.88 -52.28 -6.01
N GLY A 18 -22.97 -53.30 -6.88
CA GLY A 18 -22.23 -54.56 -6.71
C GLY A 18 -20.72 -54.40 -6.83
N PHE A 19 -20.25 -53.52 -7.73
CA PHE A 19 -18.83 -53.25 -7.94
C PHE A 19 -18.19 -52.47 -6.78
N ASP A 20 -18.92 -51.53 -6.19
CA ASP A 20 -18.47 -50.79 -5.02
C ASP A 20 -18.40 -51.69 -3.77
N ASN A 21 -19.33 -52.63 -3.60
CA ASN A 21 -19.31 -53.58 -2.48
C ASN A 21 -18.10 -54.53 -2.52
N ALA A 22 -17.69 -55.00 -3.70
CA ALA A 22 -16.50 -55.83 -3.85
C ALA A 22 -15.21 -55.05 -3.49
N ARG A 23 -15.10 -53.80 -3.94
CA ARG A 23 -13.98 -52.91 -3.60
C ARG A 23 -13.92 -52.59 -2.12
N ILE A 24 -15.07 -52.39 -1.47
CA ILE A 24 -15.16 -52.18 -0.02
C ILE A 24 -14.65 -53.40 0.73
N ALA A 25 -15.03 -54.62 0.33
CA ALA A 25 -14.58 -55.85 0.98
C ALA A 25 -13.06 -56.04 0.83
N GLU A 26 -12.52 -55.79 -0.36
CA GLU A 26 -11.09 -55.85 -0.64
C GLU A 26 -10.30 -54.85 0.22
N VAL A 27 -10.73 -53.58 0.26
CA VAL A 27 -10.12 -52.52 1.09
C VAL A 27 -10.19 -52.88 2.57
N LYS A 28 -11.32 -53.38 3.07
CA LYS A 28 -11.46 -53.81 4.47
C LYS A 28 -10.49 -54.93 4.82
N SER A 29 -10.42 -55.97 3.98
CA SER A 29 -9.50 -57.09 4.23
C SER A 29 -8.03 -56.66 4.20
N TRP A 30 -7.66 -55.76 3.27
CA TRP A 30 -6.32 -55.20 3.19
C TRP A 30 -5.99 -54.33 4.41
N LEU A 31 -6.91 -53.47 4.86
CA LEU A 31 -6.71 -52.64 6.06
C LEU A 31 -6.52 -53.51 7.31
N VAL A 32 -7.35 -54.52 7.51
CA VAL A 32 -7.21 -55.47 8.62
C VAL A 32 -5.83 -56.12 8.58
N SER A 33 -5.41 -56.67 7.44
CA SER A 33 -4.10 -57.30 7.31
C SER A 33 -2.93 -56.37 7.61
N GLN A 34 -3.00 -55.09 7.23
CA GLN A 34 -1.90 -54.14 7.42
C GLN A 34 -1.85 -53.58 8.86
N PHE A 35 -3.01 -53.38 9.48
CA PHE A 35 -3.10 -52.90 10.86
C PHE A 35 -2.80 -54.03 11.86
N ASP A 36 -3.24 -55.26 11.59
CA ASP A 36 -2.88 -56.46 12.35
C ASP A 36 -1.36 -56.69 12.34
N ALA A 37 -0.71 -56.53 11.19
CA ALA A 37 0.75 -56.64 11.06
C ALA A 37 1.50 -55.60 11.92
N ALA A 38 0.86 -54.46 12.24
CA ALA A 38 1.38 -53.42 13.11
C ALA A 38 0.88 -53.53 14.57
N GLY A 39 0.09 -54.56 14.90
CA GLY A 39 -0.51 -54.75 16.21
C GLY A 39 -1.52 -53.66 16.60
N LYS A 40 -2.23 -53.10 15.63
CA LYS A 40 -3.21 -52.01 15.82
C LYS A 40 -4.56 -52.40 15.25
N ASP A 41 -5.62 -51.82 15.79
CA ASP A 41 -6.96 -51.93 15.22
C ASP A 41 -7.16 -50.93 14.07
N VAL A 42 -8.03 -51.27 13.12
CA VAL A 42 -8.40 -50.39 12.00
C VAL A 42 -9.24 -49.22 12.53
N PRO A 43 -8.82 -47.95 12.35
CA PRO A 43 -9.61 -46.80 12.77
C PRO A 43 -10.96 -46.72 12.05
N GLU A 44 -11.97 -46.19 12.73
CA GLU A 44 -13.25 -45.91 12.08
C GLU A 44 -13.10 -44.77 11.05
N PHE A 45 -13.59 -44.97 9.83
CA PHE A 45 -13.61 -43.97 8.78
C PHE A 45 -14.87 -44.08 7.93
N GLU A 46 -15.24 -42.99 7.27
CA GLU A 46 -16.43 -42.94 6.44
C GLU A 46 -16.22 -43.67 5.11
N TYR A 47 -17.10 -44.64 4.82
CA TYR A 47 -17.14 -45.39 3.57
C TYR A 47 -17.86 -44.59 2.48
N THR A 48 -17.24 -43.50 2.03
CA THR A 48 -17.70 -42.74 0.86
C THR A 48 -17.12 -43.35 -0.43
N PRO A 49 -17.82 -43.28 -1.58
CA PRO A 49 -17.29 -43.81 -2.84
C PRO A 49 -15.92 -43.24 -3.22
N ARG A 50 -15.67 -41.96 -2.87
CA ARG A 50 -14.37 -41.30 -3.05
C ARG A 50 -13.31 -41.89 -2.13
N SER A 51 -13.58 -42.05 -0.83
CA SER A 51 -12.59 -42.64 0.11
C SER A 51 -12.26 -44.09 -0.26
N ILE A 52 -13.26 -44.90 -0.62
CA ILE A 52 -13.07 -46.28 -1.07
C ILE A 52 -12.23 -46.33 -2.35
N SER A 53 -12.47 -45.45 -3.33
CA SER A 53 -11.68 -45.41 -4.56
C SER A 53 -10.20 -45.08 -4.30
N HIS A 54 -9.92 -44.13 -3.40
CA HIS A 54 -8.56 -43.79 -3.01
C HIS A 54 -7.88 -44.92 -2.23
N LEU A 55 -8.59 -45.55 -1.29
CA LEU A 55 -8.08 -46.67 -0.51
C LEU A 55 -7.88 -47.92 -1.36
N HIS A 56 -8.74 -48.19 -2.34
CA HIS A 56 -8.60 -49.30 -3.28
C HIS A 56 -7.36 -49.11 -4.17
N ASN A 57 -7.15 -47.90 -4.70
CA ASN A 57 -5.93 -47.57 -5.42
C ASN A 57 -4.68 -47.73 -4.54
N LEU A 58 -4.73 -47.27 -3.28
CA LEU A 58 -3.62 -47.43 -2.34
C LEU A 58 -3.36 -48.90 -2.02
N ALA A 59 -4.41 -49.70 -1.81
CA ALA A 59 -4.32 -51.13 -1.56
C ALA A 59 -3.69 -51.86 -2.75
N SER A 60 -4.14 -51.57 -3.97
CA SER A 60 -3.60 -52.14 -5.20
C SER A 60 -2.11 -51.81 -5.37
N ILE A 61 -1.72 -50.54 -5.18
CA ILE A 61 -0.31 -50.13 -5.26
C ILE A 61 0.51 -50.80 -4.14
N SER A 62 -0.01 -50.85 -2.91
CA SER A 62 0.66 -51.48 -1.78
C SER A 62 0.89 -52.97 -2.02
N GLN A 63 -0.14 -53.70 -2.45
CA GLN A 63 -0.05 -55.13 -2.72
C GLN A 63 0.91 -55.42 -3.89
N ALA A 64 0.84 -54.65 -4.97
CA ALA A 64 1.78 -54.77 -6.09
C ALA A 64 3.23 -54.53 -5.64
N ASN A 65 3.46 -53.52 -4.80
CA ASN A 65 4.78 -53.24 -4.24
C ASN A 65 5.26 -54.35 -3.30
N THR A 66 4.39 -54.87 -2.43
CA THR A 66 4.73 -55.99 -1.54
C THR A 66 5.06 -57.25 -2.34
N GLN A 67 4.30 -57.54 -3.40
CA GLN A 67 4.57 -58.66 -4.30
C GLN A 67 5.91 -58.48 -5.02
N ALA A 68 6.17 -57.31 -5.60
CA ALA A 68 7.43 -57.00 -6.26
C ALA A 68 8.62 -57.13 -5.29
N ALA A 69 8.50 -56.59 -4.07
CA ALA A 69 9.50 -56.74 -3.03
C ALA A 69 9.72 -58.20 -2.64
N GLY A 70 8.66 -59.00 -2.55
CA GLY A 70 8.72 -60.44 -2.29
C GLY A 70 9.48 -61.19 -3.38
N ILE A 71 9.20 -60.90 -4.65
CA ILE A 71 9.91 -61.49 -5.80
C ILE A 71 11.41 -61.14 -5.74
N VAL A 72 11.75 -59.85 -5.57
CA VAL A 72 13.16 -59.42 -5.46
C VAL A 72 13.85 -60.07 -4.27
N ALA A 73 13.18 -60.16 -3.12
CA ALA A 73 13.75 -60.80 -1.94
C ALA A 73 13.97 -62.31 -2.16
N SER A 74 13.09 -62.99 -2.91
CA SER A 74 13.27 -64.40 -3.25
C SER A 74 14.45 -64.62 -4.21
N ASP A 75 14.56 -63.79 -5.25
CA ASP A 75 15.67 -63.80 -6.22
C ASP A 75 17.02 -63.54 -5.53
N LEU A 76 17.09 -62.53 -4.65
CA LEU A 76 18.30 -62.24 -3.89
C LEU A 76 18.71 -63.39 -2.96
N ARG A 77 17.75 -64.07 -2.33
CA ARG A 77 18.03 -65.26 -1.51
C ARG A 77 18.57 -66.42 -2.36
N GLN A 78 17.98 -66.66 -3.52
CA GLN A 78 18.45 -67.67 -4.47
C GLN A 78 19.88 -67.36 -4.92
N LYS A 79 20.14 -66.15 -5.42
CA LYS A 79 21.48 -65.70 -5.82
C LYS A 79 22.48 -65.85 -4.68
N ALA A 80 22.12 -65.46 -3.47
CA ALA A 80 22.99 -65.63 -2.31
C ALA A 80 23.30 -67.11 -2.02
N ALA A 81 22.35 -68.02 -2.20
CA ALA A 81 22.59 -69.46 -2.06
C ALA A 81 23.53 -69.98 -3.16
N GLU A 82 23.32 -69.56 -4.41
CA GLU A 82 24.19 -69.89 -5.55
C GLU A 82 25.61 -69.37 -5.31
N TYR A 83 25.80 -68.10 -4.94
CA TYR A 83 27.12 -67.54 -4.62
C TYR A 83 27.82 -68.29 -3.48
N ARG A 84 27.09 -68.70 -2.43
CA ARG A 84 27.67 -69.52 -1.34
C ARG A 84 28.12 -70.89 -1.83
N SER A 85 27.31 -71.58 -2.65
CA SER A 85 27.69 -72.87 -3.23
C SER A 85 28.91 -72.74 -4.15
N GLN A 86 28.98 -71.68 -4.95
CA GLN A 86 30.11 -71.42 -5.83
C GLN A 86 31.38 -71.07 -5.06
N ALA A 87 31.27 -70.28 -3.99
CA ALA A 87 32.38 -69.99 -3.09
C ALA A 87 32.91 -71.27 -2.42
N ALA A 88 32.02 -72.19 -2.00
CA ALA A 88 32.42 -73.49 -1.47
C ALA A 88 33.16 -74.34 -2.53
N ARG A 89 32.63 -74.40 -3.75
CA ARG A 89 33.28 -75.10 -4.88
C ARG A 89 34.67 -74.55 -5.18
N ILE A 90 34.81 -73.22 -5.26
CA ILE A 90 36.11 -72.57 -5.52
C ILE A 90 37.09 -72.87 -4.39
N ARG A 91 36.63 -72.82 -3.13
CA ARG A 91 37.46 -73.15 -1.96
C ARG A 91 38.03 -74.57 -2.06
N GLU A 92 37.18 -75.55 -2.39
CA GLU A 92 37.60 -76.95 -2.56
C GLU A 92 38.64 -77.12 -3.69
N ILE A 93 38.45 -76.42 -4.82
CA ILE A 93 39.40 -76.43 -5.94
C ILE A 93 40.75 -75.83 -5.51
N LEU A 94 40.74 -74.70 -4.80
CA LEU A 94 41.95 -74.05 -4.31
C LEU A 94 42.69 -74.93 -3.30
N GLU A 95 41.96 -75.62 -2.41
CA GLU A 95 42.53 -76.58 -1.47
C GLU A 95 43.22 -77.75 -2.19
N LYS A 96 42.57 -78.33 -3.21
CA LYS A 96 43.15 -79.38 -4.07
C LYS A 96 44.39 -78.90 -4.84
N ALA A 97 44.46 -77.62 -5.19
CA ALA A 97 45.60 -77.01 -5.87
C ALA A 97 46.73 -76.58 -4.91
N GLY A 98 46.58 -76.76 -3.59
CA GLY A 98 47.55 -76.30 -2.59
C GLY A 98 47.55 -74.78 -2.36
N LEU A 99 46.50 -74.08 -2.81
CA LEU A 99 46.28 -72.64 -2.66
C LEU A 99 45.23 -72.34 -1.59
N ALA A 100 45.15 -73.19 -0.56
CA ALA A 100 44.26 -72.95 0.56
C ALA A 100 44.62 -71.64 1.27
N GLN A 101 43.62 -70.98 1.87
CA GLN A 101 43.83 -69.72 2.61
C GLN A 101 44.91 -69.87 3.70
N GLU A 102 44.98 -71.04 4.33
CA GLU A 102 45.95 -71.38 5.38
C GLU A 102 47.38 -71.54 4.84
N SER A 103 47.54 -71.80 3.55
CA SER A 103 48.82 -71.93 2.86
C SER A 103 49.40 -70.58 2.42
N LEU A 104 48.59 -69.50 2.48
CA LEU A 104 49.01 -68.15 2.11
C LEU A 104 49.66 -67.43 3.29
N THR A 105 50.56 -66.50 3.00
CA THR A 105 51.10 -65.60 4.03
C THR A 105 49.98 -64.67 4.54
N SER A 106 50.05 -64.28 5.81
CA SER A 106 49.13 -63.30 6.41
C SER A 106 48.98 -62.02 5.56
N ASN A 107 50.09 -61.54 4.99
CA ASN A 107 50.07 -60.37 4.11
C ASN A 107 49.33 -60.65 2.77
N GLY A 108 49.51 -61.84 2.18
CA GLY A 108 48.81 -62.23 0.96
C GLY A 108 47.29 -62.29 1.15
N VAL A 109 46.84 -62.82 2.29
CA VAL A 109 45.41 -62.84 2.66
C VAL A 109 44.87 -61.42 2.82
N ALA A 110 45.61 -60.54 3.50
CA ALA A 110 45.21 -59.15 3.69
C ALA A 110 45.07 -58.38 2.35
N LEU A 111 46.04 -58.53 1.44
CA LEU A 111 46.01 -57.88 0.13
C LEU A 111 44.85 -58.38 -0.74
N ALA A 112 44.59 -59.69 -0.75
CA ALA A 112 43.46 -60.28 -1.48
C ALA A 112 42.11 -59.77 -0.92
N GLN A 113 41.99 -59.65 0.40
CA GLN A 113 40.80 -59.09 1.04
C GLN A 113 40.58 -57.62 0.68
N ILE A 114 41.63 -56.80 0.69
CA ILE A 114 41.56 -55.39 0.27
C ILE A 114 41.11 -55.31 -1.18
N LEU A 115 41.71 -56.09 -2.08
CA LEU A 115 41.37 -56.09 -3.49
C LEU A 115 39.92 -56.50 -3.74
N ALA A 116 39.44 -57.55 -3.07
CA ALA A 116 38.04 -57.99 -3.14
C ALA A 116 37.08 -56.92 -2.60
N ASN A 117 37.44 -56.26 -1.49
CA ASN A 117 36.64 -55.17 -0.94
C ASN A 117 36.55 -54.00 -1.92
N VAL A 118 37.67 -53.54 -2.49
CA VAL A 118 37.68 -52.44 -3.46
C VAL A 118 36.91 -52.83 -4.73
N ALA A 119 37.05 -54.06 -5.24
CA ALA A 119 36.26 -54.55 -6.38
C ALA A 119 34.75 -54.51 -6.08
N ASN A 120 34.33 -54.97 -4.89
CA ASN A 120 32.94 -54.91 -4.46
C ASN A 120 32.43 -53.46 -4.33
N PHE A 121 33.24 -52.55 -3.78
CA PHE A 121 32.89 -51.12 -3.67
C PHE A 121 32.73 -50.46 -5.05
N LEU A 122 33.58 -50.82 -6.00
CA LEU A 122 33.54 -50.33 -7.37
C LEU A 122 32.55 -51.10 -8.25
N ASN A 123 31.90 -52.14 -7.71
CA ASN A 123 31.00 -53.05 -8.41
C ASN A 123 31.64 -53.72 -9.65
N ILE A 124 32.90 -54.13 -9.51
CA ILE A 124 33.68 -54.82 -10.54
C ILE A 124 33.62 -56.33 -10.29
N ARG A 125 33.60 -57.12 -11.37
CA ARG A 125 33.46 -58.60 -11.32
C ARG A 125 34.79 -59.35 -11.39
N ASP A 126 35.85 -58.67 -11.80
CA ASP A 126 37.20 -59.21 -11.96
C ASP A 126 38.19 -58.45 -11.07
N THR A 127 39.44 -58.91 -11.08
CA THR A 127 40.56 -58.23 -10.44
C THR A 127 41.52 -57.63 -11.47
N GLU A 128 41.03 -57.27 -12.66
CA GLU A 128 41.85 -56.71 -13.72
C GLU A 128 42.13 -55.22 -13.49
N LEU A 129 43.39 -54.81 -13.69
CA LEU A 129 43.80 -53.41 -13.51
C LEU A 129 43.01 -52.45 -14.41
N SER A 130 42.73 -52.84 -15.65
CA SER A 130 41.89 -52.10 -16.61
C SER A 130 40.52 -51.77 -16.01
N SER A 131 39.83 -52.77 -15.46
CA SER A 131 38.51 -52.62 -14.84
C SER A 131 38.54 -51.67 -13.64
N PHE A 132 39.58 -51.76 -12.79
CA PHE A 132 39.78 -50.81 -11.69
C PHE A 132 39.97 -49.37 -12.18
N LEU A 133 40.83 -49.17 -13.18
CA LEU A 133 41.12 -47.84 -13.71
C LEU A 133 39.88 -47.19 -14.32
N VAL A 134 39.06 -47.95 -15.05
CA VAL A 134 37.80 -47.45 -15.62
C VAL A 134 36.81 -47.08 -14.52
N ALA A 135 36.58 -47.96 -13.55
CA ALA A 135 35.61 -47.69 -12.47
C ALA A 135 36.03 -46.50 -11.59
N ILE A 136 37.34 -46.37 -11.30
CA ILE A 136 37.89 -45.22 -10.59
C ILE A 136 37.69 -43.95 -11.42
N GLY A 137 37.99 -43.98 -12.72
CA GLY A 137 37.75 -42.88 -13.66
C GLY A 137 36.29 -42.42 -13.66
N ASP A 138 35.35 -43.36 -13.73
CA ASP A 138 33.91 -43.08 -13.68
C ASP A 138 33.48 -42.44 -12.35
N ILE A 139 34.07 -42.85 -11.23
CA ILE A 139 33.83 -42.22 -9.93
C ILE A 139 34.38 -40.79 -9.90
N TYR A 140 35.59 -40.56 -10.42
CA TYR A 140 36.16 -39.22 -10.48
C TYR A 140 35.32 -38.29 -11.36
N LEU A 141 34.87 -38.74 -12.54
CA LEU A 141 33.98 -37.97 -13.40
C LEU A 141 32.63 -37.67 -12.74
N ARG A 142 32.05 -38.64 -12.04
CA ARG A 142 30.82 -38.40 -11.26
C ARG A 142 31.05 -37.42 -10.12
N LYS A 143 32.19 -37.51 -9.43
CA LYS A 143 32.56 -36.59 -8.36
C LYS A 143 32.67 -35.16 -8.88
N THR A 144 33.41 -34.92 -9.97
CA THR A 144 33.57 -33.57 -10.54
C THR A 144 32.23 -33.02 -11.02
N ALA A 145 31.40 -33.83 -11.68
CA ALA A 145 30.06 -33.40 -12.11
C ALA A 145 29.14 -33.02 -10.93
N VAL A 146 29.25 -33.71 -9.79
CA VAL A 146 28.51 -33.36 -8.56
C VAL A 146 29.07 -32.09 -7.92
N GLU A 147 30.39 -31.92 -7.89
CA GLU A 147 31.04 -30.70 -7.38
C GLU A 147 30.65 -29.47 -8.21
N ASP A 148 30.58 -29.58 -9.54
CA ASP A 148 30.11 -28.50 -10.42
C ASP A 148 28.65 -28.13 -10.17
N LYS A 149 27.77 -29.13 -10.04
CA LYS A 149 26.36 -28.91 -9.69
C LYS A 149 26.22 -28.23 -8.33
N ARG A 150 27.01 -28.68 -7.34
CA ARG A 150 27.03 -28.08 -6.01
C ARG A 150 27.50 -26.62 -6.06
N ALA A 151 28.55 -26.33 -6.83
CA ALA A 151 29.06 -24.97 -7.00
C ALA A 151 28.02 -24.05 -7.67
N LYS A 152 27.27 -24.57 -8.66
CA LYS A 152 26.17 -23.83 -9.29
C LYS A 152 25.04 -23.54 -8.30
N VAL A 153 24.55 -24.55 -7.60
CA VAL A 153 23.50 -24.39 -6.58
C VAL A 153 23.93 -23.42 -5.47
N GLN A 154 25.20 -23.47 -5.07
CA GLN A 154 25.73 -22.53 -4.07
C GLN A 154 25.71 -21.08 -4.57
N LYS A 155 26.04 -20.84 -5.84
CA LYS A 155 25.95 -19.50 -6.45
C LYS A 155 24.50 -19.01 -6.49
N ASP A 156 23.57 -19.86 -6.94
CA ASP A 156 22.15 -19.52 -7.01
C ASP A 156 21.57 -19.24 -5.62
N SER A 157 21.95 -20.03 -4.62
CA SER A 157 21.58 -19.83 -3.20
C SER A 157 22.07 -18.48 -2.67
N ASN A 158 23.33 -18.09 -2.96
CA ASN A 158 23.87 -16.80 -2.54
C ASN A 158 23.11 -15.63 -3.18
N VAL A 159 22.72 -15.74 -4.46
CA VAL A 159 21.91 -14.73 -5.16
C VAL A 159 20.52 -14.62 -4.52
N LEU A 160 19.87 -15.74 -4.24
CA LEU A 160 18.56 -15.76 -3.59
C LEU A 160 18.60 -15.16 -2.18
N LEU A 161 19.67 -15.43 -1.43
CA LEU A 161 19.89 -14.83 -0.11
C LEU A 161 20.04 -13.30 -0.19
N ASP A 162 20.72 -12.77 -1.20
CA ASP A 162 20.84 -11.33 -1.42
C ASP A 162 19.48 -10.69 -1.73
N TYR A 163 18.68 -11.29 -2.60
CA TYR A 163 17.30 -10.84 -2.86
C TYR A 163 16.44 -10.87 -1.60
N THR A 164 16.55 -11.93 -0.81
CA THR A 164 15.79 -12.08 0.44
C THR A 164 16.19 -10.99 1.44
N ARG A 165 17.48 -10.70 1.59
CA ARG A 165 17.97 -9.60 2.45
C ARG A 165 17.43 -8.24 2.00
N LYS A 166 17.47 -7.96 0.68
CA LYS A 166 16.92 -6.73 0.10
C LYS A 166 15.42 -6.60 0.35
N ALA A 167 14.66 -7.69 0.18
CA ALA A 167 13.23 -7.72 0.44
C ALA A 167 12.91 -7.46 1.92
N ILE A 168 13.64 -8.09 2.85
CA ILE A 168 13.50 -7.87 4.30
C ILE A 168 13.81 -6.43 4.68
N ALA A 169 14.87 -5.83 4.12
CA ALA A 169 15.21 -4.43 4.37
C ALA A 169 14.10 -3.49 3.89
N ARG A 170 13.55 -3.74 2.69
CA ARG A 170 12.44 -2.95 2.14
C ARG A 170 11.17 -3.10 2.97
N LEU A 171 10.83 -4.32 3.40
CA LEU A 171 9.69 -4.58 4.26
C LEU A 171 9.82 -3.85 5.60
N THR A 172 10.99 -3.91 6.22
CA THR A 172 11.26 -3.21 7.48
C THR A 172 11.12 -1.70 7.33
N TYR A 173 11.60 -1.14 6.22
CA TYR A 173 11.43 0.28 5.91
C TYR A 173 9.95 0.67 5.72
N LEU A 174 9.19 -0.13 4.97
CA LEU A 174 7.76 0.12 4.75
C LEU A 174 6.96 0.02 6.05
N LYS A 175 7.26 -0.94 6.93
CA LYS A 175 6.64 -1.03 8.25
C LYS A 175 6.88 0.21 9.10
N ARG A 176 8.09 0.79 9.03
CA ARG A 176 8.40 2.04 9.74
C ARG A 176 7.59 3.23 9.20
N ILE A 177 7.49 3.35 7.87
CA ILE A 177 6.67 4.41 7.25
C ILE A 177 5.21 4.25 7.66
N LEU A 178 4.68 3.03 7.60
CA LEU A 178 3.29 2.75 7.97
C LEU A 178 3.02 3.17 9.41
N ALA A 179 3.89 2.79 10.36
CA ALA A 179 3.76 3.21 11.75
C ALA A 179 3.78 4.74 11.91
N GLN A 180 4.70 5.43 11.21
CA GLN A 180 4.74 6.90 11.23
C GLN A 180 3.45 7.51 10.67
N LEU A 181 2.91 6.95 9.59
CA LEU A 181 1.69 7.45 8.97
C LEU A 181 0.47 7.22 9.87
N GLU A 182 0.41 6.08 10.57
CA GLU A 182 -0.61 5.80 11.57
C GLU A 182 -0.54 6.81 12.73
N ASP A 183 0.66 7.11 13.24
CA ASP A 183 0.85 8.13 14.28
C ASP A 183 0.46 9.54 13.80
N ASP A 184 0.83 9.91 12.57
CA ASP A 184 0.51 11.21 11.98
C ASP A 184 -1.01 11.41 11.78
N VAL A 185 -1.73 10.34 11.43
CA VAL A 185 -3.20 10.37 11.31
C VAL A 185 -3.84 10.66 12.67
N VAL A 186 -3.42 9.94 13.72
CA VAL A 186 -3.91 10.16 15.09
C VAL A 186 -3.64 11.61 15.53
N ALA A 187 -2.47 12.16 15.21
CA ALA A 187 -2.14 13.55 15.53
C ALA A 187 -3.02 14.57 14.78
N CYS A 188 -3.50 14.25 13.57
CA CYS A 188 -4.36 15.12 12.76
C CYS A 188 -5.85 15.01 13.08
N GLU A 189 -6.33 13.89 13.63
CA GLU A 189 -7.74 13.67 13.93
C GLU A 189 -8.28 14.68 14.95
N ALA A 190 -7.59 14.89 16.08
CA ALA A 190 -8.02 15.82 17.13
C ALA A 190 -8.19 17.28 16.63
N PRO A 191 -7.24 17.90 15.90
CA PRO A 191 -7.45 19.23 15.33
C PRO A 191 -8.53 19.23 14.24
N MET A 192 -8.69 18.17 13.44
CA MET A 192 -9.77 18.09 12.46
C MET A 192 -11.15 18.12 13.12
N ASP A 193 -11.35 17.40 14.23
CA ASP A 193 -12.62 17.43 14.96
C ASP A 193 -12.90 18.83 15.56
N ASN A 194 -11.85 19.49 16.07
CA ASN A 194 -11.96 20.88 16.53
C ASN A 194 -12.30 21.84 15.38
N TRP A 195 -11.73 21.67 14.20
CA TRP A 195 -12.07 22.49 13.03
C TRP A 195 -13.49 22.22 12.55
N LYS A 196 -13.93 20.96 12.55
CA LYS A 196 -15.28 20.56 12.18
C LYS A 196 -16.33 21.19 13.11
N THR A 197 -16.09 21.17 14.41
CA THR A 197 -16.97 21.81 15.40
C THR A 197 -16.95 23.34 15.28
N ASN A 198 -15.78 23.96 15.14
CA ASN A 198 -15.66 25.40 14.91
C ASN A 198 -16.36 25.85 13.63
N LEU A 199 -16.26 25.09 12.54
CA LEU A 199 -16.93 25.38 11.28
C LEU A 199 -18.45 25.37 11.46
N ALA A 200 -19.01 24.40 12.19
CA ALA A 200 -20.43 24.37 12.51
C ALA A 200 -20.88 25.61 13.30
N ILE A 201 -20.05 26.07 14.25
CA ILE A 201 -20.30 27.32 15.00
C ILE A 201 -20.24 28.52 14.06
N MET A 202 -19.27 28.59 13.15
CA MET A 202 -19.14 29.70 12.20
C MET A 202 -20.35 29.79 11.26
N VAL A 203 -20.83 28.65 10.74
CA VAL A 203 -22.05 28.59 9.92
C VAL A 203 -23.28 29.07 10.71
N ALA A 204 -23.39 28.70 11.99
CA ALA A 204 -24.48 29.19 12.84
C ALA A 204 -24.41 30.72 13.06
N LYS A 205 -23.20 31.25 13.29
CA LYS A 205 -22.97 32.70 13.45
C LYS A 205 -23.25 33.47 12.17
N GLU A 206 -22.84 32.95 11.02
CA GLU A 206 -23.15 33.55 9.71
C GLU A 206 -24.66 33.74 9.54
N ARG A 207 -25.45 32.68 9.79
CA ARG A 207 -26.91 32.75 9.74
C ARG A 207 -27.48 33.78 10.71
N GLN A 208 -26.95 33.83 11.92
CA GLN A 208 -27.34 34.83 12.92
C GLN A 208 -27.04 36.26 12.42
N TYR A 209 -25.85 36.51 11.87
CA TYR A 209 -25.49 37.84 11.37
C TYR A 209 -26.32 38.25 10.17
N LEU A 210 -26.61 37.32 9.25
CA LEU A 210 -27.52 37.60 8.12
C LEU A 210 -28.92 37.97 8.62
N GLN A 211 -29.43 37.25 9.62
CA GLN A 211 -30.73 37.57 10.21
C GLN A 211 -30.71 38.93 10.91
N GLN A 212 -29.66 39.23 11.69
CA GLN A 212 -29.49 40.54 12.34
C GLN A 212 -29.40 41.67 11.32
N TYR A 213 -28.63 41.48 10.25
CA TYR A 213 -28.51 42.43 9.14
C TYR A 213 -29.89 42.70 8.51
N SER A 214 -30.63 41.64 8.18
CA SER A 214 -32.00 41.77 7.64
C SER A 214 -32.93 42.53 8.59
N ASN A 215 -32.81 42.28 9.91
CA ASN A 215 -33.61 42.99 10.92
C ASN A 215 -33.25 44.48 10.98
N TYR A 216 -31.97 44.82 11.01
CA TYR A 216 -31.52 46.22 11.03
C TYR A 216 -31.91 46.95 9.74
N GLN A 217 -31.78 46.29 8.60
CA GLN A 217 -32.22 46.83 7.32
C GLN A 217 -33.72 47.13 7.32
N ALA A 218 -34.54 46.25 7.89
CA ALA A 218 -35.98 46.50 8.05
C ALA A 218 -36.27 47.69 8.98
N VAL A 219 -35.52 47.85 10.07
CA VAL A 219 -35.64 49.01 10.97
C VAL A 219 -35.24 50.31 10.27
N LEU A 220 -34.11 50.32 9.55
CA LEU A 220 -33.66 51.47 8.76
C LEU A 220 -34.70 51.88 7.72
N ASN A 221 -35.26 50.92 6.99
CA ASN A 221 -36.33 51.16 6.03
C ASN A 221 -37.59 51.73 6.70
N ARG A 222 -37.97 51.22 7.88
CA ARG A 222 -39.13 51.73 8.65
C ARG A 222 -38.95 53.19 9.08
N VAL A 223 -37.73 53.59 9.43
CA VAL A 223 -37.39 54.95 9.84
C VAL A 223 -37.20 55.87 8.61
N GLY A 224 -37.30 55.33 7.39
CA GLY A 224 -37.15 56.11 6.15
C GLY A 224 -35.70 56.53 5.88
N TYR A 225 -34.73 55.79 6.41
CA TYR A 225 -33.32 56.09 6.19
C TYR A 225 -32.97 55.98 4.70
N THR A 226 -32.39 57.05 4.17
CA THR A 226 -31.76 57.06 2.84
C THR A 226 -30.24 57.26 3.02
N PRO A 227 -29.42 56.68 2.12
CA PRO A 227 -27.96 56.83 2.17
C PRO A 227 -27.49 58.30 2.17
N GLU A 228 -28.32 59.22 1.69
CA GLU A 228 -28.09 60.66 1.65
C GLU A 228 -28.05 61.31 3.05
N ILE A 229 -28.73 60.70 4.04
CA ILE A 229 -28.75 61.15 5.44
C ILE A 229 -27.61 60.46 6.23
N SER A 230 -26.69 59.77 5.54
CA SER A 230 -25.47 59.26 6.17
C SER A 230 -24.62 60.42 6.70
N HIS A 231 -23.96 60.23 7.84
CA HIS A 231 -23.15 61.27 8.46
C HIS A 231 -22.08 61.83 7.51
N GLY A 232 -21.42 60.95 6.75
CA GLY A 232 -20.41 61.39 5.77
C GLY A 232 -21.00 62.30 4.69
N VAL A 233 -22.14 61.91 4.10
CA VAL A 233 -22.81 62.71 3.07
C VAL A 233 -23.33 64.03 3.63
N LEU A 234 -23.88 64.03 4.85
CA LEU A 234 -24.32 65.25 5.52
C LEU A 234 -23.17 66.22 5.79
N VAL A 235 -22.00 65.71 6.17
CA VAL A 235 -20.78 66.52 6.37
C VAL A 235 -20.34 67.11 5.03
N GLU A 236 -20.26 66.30 3.98
CA GLU A 236 -19.93 66.78 2.62
C GLU A 236 -20.92 67.85 2.13
N MET A 237 -22.22 67.67 2.35
CA MET A 237 -23.25 68.67 2.00
C MET A 237 -23.11 69.95 2.82
N ALA A 238 -22.76 69.85 4.11
CA ALA A 238 -22.52 71.00 4.98
C ALA A 238 -21.28 71.80 4.55
N GLU A 239 -20.19 71.10 4.21
CA GLU A 239 -18.98 71.69 3.68
C GLU A 239 -19.25 72.38 2.34
N HIS A 240 -19.94 71.70 1.41
CA HIS A 240 -20.33 72.30 0.12
C HIS A 240 -21.26 73.51 0.28
N LYS A 241 -22.18 73.48 1.25
CA LYS A 241 -23.01 74.65 1.60
C LYS A 241 -22.13 75.80 2.10
N GLN A 242 -21.16 75.53 2.97
CA GLN A 242 -20.24 76.55 3.48
C GLN A 242 -19.35 77.14 2.36
N GLU A 243 -18.91 76.32 1.41
CA GLU A 243 -18.23 76.80 0.21
C GLU A 243 -19.12 77.67 -0.68
N LEU A 244 -20.39 77.30 -0.88
CA LEU A 244 -21.33 78.16 -1.60
C LEU A 244 -21.56 79.48 -0.89
N GLU A 245 -21.73 79.46 0.44
CA GLU A 245 -21.91 80.68 1.22
C GLU A 245 -20.70 81.61 1.13
N THR A 246 -19.47 81.08 1.22
CA THR A 246 -18.26 81.89 1.06
C THR A 246 -18.16 82.52 -0.33
N LYS A 247 -18.58 81.83 -1.40
CA LYS A 247 -18.62 82.37 -2.77
C LYS A 247 -19.78 83.36 -2.99
N THR A 248 -20.93 83.14 -2.35
CA THR A 248 -22.16 83.92 -2.59
C THR A 248 -22.22 85.21 -1.76
N LYS A 249 -21.65 85.22 -0.55
CA LYS A 249 -21.56 86.43 0.31
C LYS A 249 -21.01 87.68 -0.42
N PRO A 250 -19.84 87.65 -1.09
CA PRO A 250 -19.34 88.83 -1.78
C PRO A 250 -20.23 89.26 -2.96
N ILE A 251 -20.87 88.31 -3.64
CA ILE A 251 -21.81 88.59 -4.74
C ILE A 251 -23.06 89.29 -4.20
N LEU A 252 -23.61 88.83 -3.07
CA LEU A 252 -24.73 89.50 -2.39
C LEU A 252 -24.35 90.90 -1.89
N ASP A 253 -23.15 91.06 -1.33
CA ASP A 253 -22.68 92.36 -0.85
C ASP A 253 -22.51 93.36 -2.01
N THR A 254 -21.99 92.91 -3.17
CA THR A 254 -21.96 93.75 -4.38
C THR A 254 -23.36 94.06 -4.92
N LEU A 255 -24.30 93.12 -4.89
CA LEU A 255 -25.67 93.40 -5.30
C LEU A 255 -26.37 94.40 -4.37
N ARG A 256 -26.09 94.30 -3.06
CA ARG A 256 -26.62 95.21 -2.04
C ARG A 256 -26.10 96.63 -2.23
N SER A 257 -24.83 96.79 -2.60
CA SER A 257 -24.28 98.12 -2.91
C SER A 257 -24.90 98.75 -4.16
N TYR A 258 -25.35 97.95 -5.14
CA TYR A 258 -26.12 98.47 -6.28
C TYR A 258 -27.55 98.87 -5.92
N GLN A 259 -28.18 98.22 -4.93
CA GLN A 259 -29.53 98.58 -4.45
C GLN A 259 -29.56 99.89 -3.66
N ASP A 260 -28.42 100.38 -3.17
CA ASP A 260 -28.31 101.68 -2.50
C ASP A 260 -28.31 102.88 -3.47
N LEU A 261 -28.26 102.65 -4.80
CA LEU A 261 -28.36 103.71 -5.80
C LEU A 261 -29.83 103.90 -6.26
N PRO A 262 -30.35 105.15 -6.27
CA PRO A 262 -31.69 105.43 -6.78
C PRO A 262 -31.84 105.02 -8.26
N PRO A 263 -32.99 104.46 -8.68
CA PRO A 263 -33.21 103.94 -10.03
C PRO A 263 -33.29 105.00 -11.15
N ASP A 264 -33.15 106.30 -10.83
CA ASP A 264 -33.16 107.40 -11.78
C ASP A 264 -31.75 108.01 -11.95
N LYS A 265 -31.25 108.05 -13.19
CA LYS A 265 -29.87 108.44 -13.54
C LYS A 265 -29.52 109.86 -13.06
N ALA A 266 -30.49 110.76 -13.04
CA ALA A 266 -30.27 112.14 -12.58
C ALA A 266 -30.14 112.22 -11.05
N LEU A 267 -30.92 111.42 -10.31
CA LEU A 267 -30.88 111.38 -8.84
C LEU A 267 -29.66 110.60 -8.33
N ALA A 268 -29.23 109.57 -9.04
CA ALA A 268 -27.97 108.86 -8.75
C ALA A 268 -26.76 109.78 -8.90
N ALA A 269 -26.72 110.64 -9.93
CA ALA A 269 -25.64 111.62 -10.10
C ALA A 269 -25.61 112.65 -8.95
N LEU A 270 -26.77 113.11 -8.48
CA LEU A 270 -26.88 114.04 -7.35
C LEU A 270 -26.46 113.37 -6.03
N ALA A 271 -26.87 112.12 -5.79
CA ALA A 271 -26.44 111.35 -4.62
C ALA A 271 -24.93 111.07 -4.62
N ILE A 272 -24.33 110.83 -5.80
CA ILE A 272 -22.87 110.71 -5.96
C ILE A 272 -22.19 112.05 -5.64
N GLU A 273 -22.74 113.17 -6.10
CA GLU A 273 -22.19 114.51 -5.84
C GLU A 273 -22.28 114.89 -4.35
N ASP A 274 -23.40 114.57 -3.69
CA ASP A 274 -23.58 114.77 -2.25
C ASP A 274 -22.64 113.88 -1.42
N LYS A 275 -22.44 112.63 -1.82
CA LYS A 275 -21.46 111.74 -1.17
C LYS A 275 -20.03 112.19 -1.42
N LYS A 276 -19.71 112.71 -2.61
CA LYS A 276 -18.40 113.35 -2.89
C LYS A 276 -18.19 114.61 -2.05
N ARG A 277 -19.21 115.44 -1.84
CA ARG A 277 -19.13 116.59 -0.92
C ARG A 277 -18.93 116.16 0.52
N GLN A 278 -19.65 115.13 0.99
CA GLN A 278 -19.44 114.58 2.33
C GLN A 278 -18.03 113.98 2.48
N PHE A 279 -17.50 113.34 1.43
CA PHE A 279 -16.14 112.81 1.42
C PHE A 279 -15.09 113.92 1.45
N ALA A 280 -15.24 114.95 0.61
CA ALA A 280 -14.34 116.11 0.60
C ALA A 280 -14.40 116.89 1.93
N ALA A 281 -15.56 116.96 2.58
CA ALA A 281 -15.69 117.54 3.92
C ALA A 281 -14.98 116.69 4.99
N ALA A 282 -15.06 115.36 4.90
CA ALA A 282 -14.35 114.45 5.79
C ALA A 282 -12.83 114.44 5.55
N GLU A 283 -12.37 114.53 4.30
CA GLU A 283 -10.96 114.73 3.96
C GLU A 283 -10.45 116.05 4.51
N LYS A 284 -11.21 117.14 4.33
CA LYS A 284 -10.84 118.44 4.88
C LYS A 284 -10.79 118.43 6.41
N TYR A 285 -11.71 117.73 7.07
CA TYR A 285 -11.66 117.50 8.51
C TYR A 285 -10.43 116.66 8.93
N LEU A 286 -10.07 115.64 8.14
CA LEU A 286 -8.88 114.83 8.38
C LEU A 286 -7.59 115.62 8.16
N GLU A 287 -7.55 116.51 7.16
CA GLU A 287 -6.48 117.47 6.91
C GLU A 287 -6.38 118.52 8.03
N GLU A 288 -7.51 119.03 8.55
CA GLU A 288 -7.55 119.93 9.71
C GLU A 288 -7.07 119.22 10.99
N VAL A 289 -7.44 117.96 11.20
CA VAL A 289 -6.92 117.14 12.31
C VAL A 289 -5.42 116.87 12.14
N LEU A 290 -4.94 116.58 10.93
CA LEU A 290 -3.50 116.41 10.66
C LEU A 290 -2.70 117.71 10.81
N HIS A 291 -3.22 118.85 10.37
CA HIS A 291 -2.60 120.16 10.58
C HIS A 291 -2.60 120.59 12.05
N SER A 292 -3.65 120.24 12.81
CA SER A 292 -3.67 120.44 14.26
C SER A 292 -2.65 119.56 15.00
N ALA A 293 -2.29 118.39 14.46
CA ALA A 293 -1.26 117.52 15.02
C ALA A 293 0.18 117.92 14.65
N LEU A 294 0.38 118.69 13.57
CA LEU A 294 1.69 119.15 13.10
C LEU A 294 2.07 120.57 13.61
N ALA A 295 1.11 121.40 14.01
CA ALA A 295 1.37 122.73 14.59
C ALA A 295 1.67 122.70 16.11
N THR A 296 1.59 121.54 16.75
CA THR A 296 1.86 121.35 18.20
C THR A 296 3.26 120.82 18.51
N THR A 297 4.18 120.85 17.53
CA THR A 297 5.59 120.46 17.71
C THR A 297 6.55 121.59 17.31
N GLU A 298 6.52 122.70 18.07
CA GLU A 298 7.65 123.60 18.37
C GLU A 298 7.49 124.12 19.81
#